data_AF-S4PF43-F1
#
_entry.id   AF-S4PF43-F1
#
_cell.length_a   1.000
_cell.length_b   1.000
_cell.length_c   1.000
_cell.angle_alpha   90.00
_cell.angle_beta   90.00
_cell.angle_gamma   90.00
#
_symmetry.space_group_name_H-M   'P 1'
#
loop_
_entity.id
_entity.type
_entity.pdbx_description
1 polymer ?
#
loop_
_entity_poly.entity_id
_entity_poly.type
_entity_poly.pdbx_seq_one_letter_code
_entity_poly.pdbx_strand_id
1 'polypeptide(L)'
;MNSLTRYYKNNFSDGFRQDTIDLFLGKYVILEGEGNTVLCPLRRDRDWKYITFPSVLLVAVSMFCASAAIPSRNSTEVLLYLMFWGAAVGATLTFIFRH
;
A
#
# COMPACT_ATOMS: atom_id res chain seq x y z
N MET A 1 34.55 6.19 2.21
CA MET A 1 33.08 6.27 2.00
C MET A 1 32.49 5.06 1.27
N ASN A 2 33.15 4.53 0.22
CA ASN A 2 32.62 3.42 -0.58
C ASN A 2 32.55 2.04 0.13
N SER A 3 33.37 1.82 1.16
CA SER A 3 33.37 0.59 1.96
C SER A 3 32.16 0.47 2.88
N LEU A 4 31.75 1.58 3.51
CA LEU A 4 30.62 1.61 4.45
C LEU A 4 29.30 1.35 3.73
N THR A 5 29.07 1.99 2.58
CA THR A 5 27.88 1.78 1.75
C THR A 5 27.77 0.34 1.26
N ARG A 6 28.91 -0.27 0.89
CA ARG A 6 28.97 -1.68 0.45
C ARG A 6 28.74 -2.66 1.60
N TYR A 7 29.30 -2.38 2.78
CA TYR A 7 29.05 -3.17 3.98
C TYR A 7 27.58 -3.11 4.40
N TYR A 8 26.98 -1.92 4.35
CA TYR A 8 25.57 -1.73 4.65
C TYR A 8 24.67 -2.51 3.67
N LYS A 9 24.91 -2.36 2.36
CA LYS A 9 24.13 -3.08 1.35
C LYS A 9 24.27 -4.60 1.47
N ASN A 10 25.48 -5.11 1.67
CA ASN A 10 25.72 -6.54 1.76
C ASN A 10 25.13 -7.19 3.01
N ASN A 11 25.07 -6.48 4.14
CA ASN A 11 24.59 -7.06 5.41
C ASN A 11 23.13 -6.73 5.73
N PHE A 12 22.60 -5.58 5.28
CA PHE A 12 21.28 -5.10 5.69
C PHE A 12 20.27 -4.98 4.55
N SER A 13 20.70 -4.70 3.31
CA SER A 13 19.75 -4.60 2.18
C SER A 13 19.65 -5.88 1.34
N ASP A 14 20.62 -6.79 1.44
CA ASP A 14 20.69 -8.02 0.65
C ASP A 14 20.21 -9.27 1.41
N GLY A 15 19.62 -9.10 2.60
CA GLY A 15 19.16 -10.21 3.46
C GLY A 15 18.21 -11.16 2.73
N PHE A 16 17.26 -10.63 1.95
CA PHE A 16 16.34 -11.45 1.14
C PHE A 16 17.04 -12.43 0.19
N ARG A 17 18.18 -12.04 -0.40
CA ARG A 17 18.94 -12.91 -1.31
C ARG A 17 19.67 -14.00 -0.55
N GLN A 18 20.15 -13.71 0.66
CA GLN A 18 20.74 -14.71 1.55
C GLN A 18 19.71 -15.72 2.03
N ASP A 19 18.54 -15.24 2.46
CA ASP A 19 17.42 -16.09 2.90
C ASP A 19 16.95 -17.04 1.77
N THR A 20 16.94 -16.55 0.53
CA THR A 20 16.63 -17.37 -0.65
C THR A 20 17.68 -18.46 -0.89
N ILE A 21 18.98 -18.16 -0.72
CA ILE A 21 20.06 -19.14 -0.88
C ILE A 21 19.96 -20.22 0.21
N ASP A 22 19.69 -19.84 1.45
CA ASP A 22 19.55 -20.79 2.56
C ASP A 22 18.32 -21.70 2.38
N LEU A 23 17.24 -21.19 1.76
CA LEU A 23 16.10 -21.99 1.33
C LEU A 23 16.50 -23.06 0.31
N PHE A 24 17.22 -22.68 -0.75
CA PHE A 24 17.65 -23.62 -1.80
C PHE A 24 18.72 -24.62 -1.31
N LEU A 25 19.59 -24.22 -0.38
CA LEU A 25 20.58 -25.11 0.23
C LEU A 25 19.99 -26.07 1.27
N GLY A 26 18.70 -25.93 1.61
CA GLY A 26 18.02 -26.73 2.63
C GLY A 26 18.43 -26.41 4.07
N LYS A 27 19.06 -25.25 4.30
CA LYS A 27 19.44 -24.79 5.65
C LYS A 27 18.31 -24.05 6.36
N TYR A 28 17.34 -23.57 5.59
CA TYR A 28 16.18 -22.89 6.14
C TYR A 28 15.33 -23.85 6.98
N VAL A 29 15.09 -23.45 8.24
CA VAL A 29 14.24 -24.17 9.20
C VAL A 29 13.02 -23.31 9.46
N ILE A 30 11.84 -23.87 9.21
CA ILE A 30 10.56 -23.19 9.49
C ILE A 30 10.42 -23.06 11.00
N LEU A 31 10.34 -21.83 11.50
CA LEU A 31 10.05 -21.60 12.91
C LEU A 31 8.56 -21.78 13.19
N GLU A 32 8.21 -22.29 14.37
CA GLU A 32 6.82 -22.33 14.81
C GLU A 32 6.23 -20.90 14.86
N GLY A 33 5.15 -20.67 14.12
CA GLY A 33 4.50 -19.36 14.04
C GLY A 33 5.07 -18.41 12.99
N GLU A 34 5.92 -18.89 12.08
CA GLU A 34 6.41 -18.10 10.95
C GLU A 34 5.26 -17.60 10.04
N GLY A 35 5.27 -16.31 9.73
CA GLY A 35 4.21 -15.61 9.01
C GLY A 35 3.07 -15.08 9.89
N ASN A 36 3.02 -15.47 11.17
CA ASN A 36 1.98 -15.02 12.12
C ASN A 36 2.59 -14.28 13.33
N THR A 37 3.40 -14.95 14.14
CA THR A 37 4.10 -14.38 15.31
C THR A 37 5.55 -14.01 15.00
N VAL A 38 6.19 -14.75 14.10
CA VAL A 38 7.55 -14.50 13.62
C VAL A 38 7.49 -14.04 12.16
N LEU A 39 8.25 -13.00 11.79
CA LEU A 39 8.30 -12.50 10.42
C LEU A 39 8.86 -13.58 9.49
N CYS A 40 8.14 -13.88 8.40
CA CYS A 40 8.65 -14.73 7.34
C CYS A 40 9.76 -13.98 6.57
N PRO A 41 10.95 -14.56 6.36
CA PRO A 41 12.04 -13.93 5.62
C PRO A 41 11.71 -13.74 4.13
N LEU A 42 10.77 -14.52 3.59
CA LEU A 42 10.27 -14.38 2.21
C LEU A 42 9.11 -13.37 2.10
N ARG A 43 8.90 -12.53 3.11
CA ARG A 43 7.80 -11.58 3.09
C ARG A 43 7.97 -10.62 1.91
N ARG A 44 7.03 -10.70 0.97
CA ARG A 44 6.89 -9.70 -0.07
C ARG A 44 6.39 -8.41 0.59
N ASP A 45 7.22 -7.37 0.56
CA ASP A 45 6.80 -6.05 1.02
C ASP A 45 5.52 -5.66 0.28
N ARG A 46 4.45 -5.44 1.04
CA ARG A 46 3.20 -4.95 0.47
C ARG A 46 3.44 -3.47 0.19
N ASP A 47 3.55 -3.13 -1.09
CA ASP A 47 3.75 -1.74 -1.50
C ASP A 47 2.76 -0.82 -0.76
N TRP A 48 3.27 0.30 -0.24
CA TRP A 48 2.49 1.33 0.45
C TRP A 48 1.22 1.75 -0.34
N LYS A 49 1.29 1.66 -1.66
CA LYS A 49 0.21 1.89 -2.63
C LYS A 49 -1.07 1.09 -2.33
N TYR A 50 -0.94 -0.14 -1.81
CA TYR A 50 -2.07 -0.99 -1.44
C TYR A 50 -2.77 -0.58 -0.14
N ILE A 51 -2.20 0.38 0.60
CA ILE A 51 -2.83 0.99 1.78
C ILE A 51 -3.37 2.38 1.40
N THR A 52 -2.56 3.16 0.68
CA THR A 52 -2.90 4.54 0.34
C THR A 52 -4.07 4.65 -0.63
N PHE A 53 -4.15 3.83 -1.69
CA PHE A 53 -5.25 3.98 -2.65
C PHE A 53 -6.63 3.59 -2.09
N PRO A 54 -6.79 2.46 -1.37
CA PRO A 54 -8.08 2.13 -0.76
C PRO A 54 -8.53 3.15 0.29
N SER A 55 -7.60 3.74 1.05
CA SER A 55 -7.94 4.77 2.05
C SER A 55 -8.40 6.08 1.39
N VAL A 56 -7.71 6.54 0.34
CA VAL A 56 -8.15 7.72 -0.43
C VAL A 56 -9.50 7.48 -1.08
N LEU A 57 -9.73 6.29 -1.65
CA LEU A 57 -11.03 5.92 -2.22
C LEU A 57 -12.14 5.99 -1.17
N LEU A 58 -11.91 5.47 0.03
CA LEU A 58 -12.90 5.49 1.12
C LEU A 58 -13.28 6.92 1.51
N VAL A 59 -12.30 7.82 1.60
CA VAL A 59 -12.55 9.25 1.89
C VAL A 59 -13.30 9.93 0.75
N ALA A 60 -12.92 9.65 -0.50
CA ALA A 60 -13.59 10.24 -1.65
C ALA A 60 -15.06 9.81 -1.75
N VAL A 61 -15.34 8.52 -1.53
CA VAL A 61 -16.71 7.98 -1.52
C VAL A 61 -17.51 8.56 -0.34
N SER A 62 -16.93 8.65 0.85
CA SER A 62 -17.65 9.18 2.02
C SER A 62 -18.03 10.64 1.81
N MET A 63 -17.12 11.47 1.30
CA MET A 63 -17.38 12.88 1.01
C MET A 63 -18.37 13.07 -0.13
N PHE A 64 -18.34 12.20 -1.15
CA PHE A 64 -19.35 12.20 -2.22
C PHE A 64 -20.75 11.89 -1.67
N CYS A 65 -20.88 10.83 -0.87
CA CYS A 65 -22.16 10.46 -0.25
C CYS A 65 -22.66 11.53 0.73
N ALA A 66 -21.77 12.11 1.55
CA ALA A 66 -22.12 13.19 2.46
C ALA A 66 -22.65 14.42 1.71
N SER A 67 -21.98 14.81 0.61
CA SER A 67 -22.40 15.92 -0.25
C SER A 67 -23.76 15.66 -0.94
N ALA A 68 -24.08 14.39 -1.23
CA ALA A 68 -25.36 14.01 -1.83
C ALA A 68 -26.50 13.92 -0.80
N ALA A 69 -26.21 13.52 0.44
CA ALA A 69 -27.21 13.27 1.47
C ALA A 69 -27.59 14.51 2.28
N ILE A 70 -26.67 15.47 2.44
CA ILE A 70 -26.91 16.68 3.23
C ILE A 70 -27.65 17.72 2.36
N PRO A 71 -28.86 18.17 2.76
CA PRO A 71 -29.55 19.26 2.06
C PRO A 71 -28.76 20.56 2.22
N SER A 72 -28.26 21.13 1.13
CA SER A 72 -27.60 22.44 1.14
C SER A 72 -28.52 23.54 0.63
N ARG A 73 -28.29 24.76 1.11
CA ARG A 73 -28.98 25.96 0.62
C ARG A 73 -28.46 26.41 -0.76
N ASN A 74 -27.19 26.11 -1.06
CA ASN A 74 -26.51 26.51 -2.29
C ASN A 74 -26.36 25.30 -3.22
N SER A 75 -27.19 25.24 -4.26
CA SER A 75 -27.26 24.11 -5.20
C SER A 75 -26.02 24.01 -6.11
N THR A 76 -25.43 25.14 -6.51
CA THR A 76 -24.24 25.17 -7.36
C THR A 76 -22.98 24.69 -6.63
N GLU A 77 -22.82 25.05 -5.37
CA GLU A 77 -21.69 24.60 -4.54
C GLU A 77 -21.72 23.08 -4.34
N VAL A 78 -22.89 22.51 -4.04
CA VAL A 78 -23.04 21.05 -3.91
C VAL A 78 -22.77 20.33 -5.23
N LEU A 79 -23.22 20.87 -6.36
CA LEU A 79 -22.91 20.29 -7.67
C LEU A 79 -21.39 20.24 -7.91
N LEU A 80 -20.66 21.31 -7.60
CA LEU A 80 -19.19 21.35 -7.73
C LEU A 80 -18.51 20.32 -6.82
N TYR A 81 -18.96 20.19 -5.56
CA TYR A 81 -18.43 19.17 -4.65
C TYR A 81 -18.71 17.75 -5.14
N LEU A 82 -19.91 17.47 -5.66
CA LEU A 82 -20.24 16.17 -6.24
C LEU A 82 -19.38 15.84 -7.46
N MET A 83 -19.19 16.79 -8.37
CA MET A 83 -18.32 16.60 -9.53
C MET A 83 -16.86 16.36 -9.10
N PHE A 84 -16.37 17.12 -8.13
CA PHE A 84 -15.02 16.97 -7.60
C PHE A 84 -14.79 15.60 -6.96
N TRP A 85 -15.64 15.21 -6.00
CA TRP A 85 -15.49 13.93 -5.31
C TRP A 85 -15.79 12.73 -6.23
N GLY A 86 -16.74 12.86 -7.16
CA GLY A 86 -17.01 11.86 -8.18
C GLY A 86 -15.81 11.63 -9.11
N ALA A 87 -15.16 12.71 -9.55
CA ALA A 87 -13.92 12.61 -10.34
C ALA A 87 -12.78 11.96 -9.54
N ALA A 88 -12.63 12.29 -8.26
CA ALA A 88 -11.63 11.68 -7.37
C ALA A 88 -11.85 10.16 -7.19
N VAL A 89 -13.10 9.73 -7.01
CA VAL A 89 -13.48 8.29 -6.98
C VAL A 89 -13.13 7.62 -8.31
N GLY A 90 -13.49 8.22 -9.45
CA GLY A 90 -13.19 7.66 -10.77
C GLY A 90 -11.69 7.54 -11.04
N ALA A 91 -10.91 8.56 -10.69
CA ALA A 91 -9.47 8.58 -10.87
C ALA A 91 -8.77 7.52 -10.00
N THR A 92 -9.14 7.42 -8.73
CA THR A 92 -8.56 6.43 -7.79
C THR A 92 -8.89 5.00 -8.19
N LEU A 93 -10.14 4.71 -8.60
CA LEU A 93 -10.52 3.40 -9.13
C LEU A 93 -9.74 3.05 -10.39
N THR A 94 -9.63 3.99 -11.33
CA THR A 94 -8.86 3.78 -12.57
C THR A 94 -7.40 3.45 -12.26
N PHE A 95 -6.81 4.13 -11.27
CA PHE A 95 -5.44 3.87 -10.84
C PHE A 95 -5.29 2.49 -10.20
N ILE A 96 -6.24 2.07 -9.36
CA ILE A 96 -6.25 0.74 -8.73
C ILE A 96 -6.41 -0.37 -9.77
N PHE A 97 -7.27 -0.21 -10.78
CA PHE A 97 -7.45 -1.25 -11.80
C PHE A 97 -6.30 -1.33 -12.80
N ARG A 98 -5.53 -0.24 -12.96
CA ARG A 98 -4.40 -0.17 -13.88
C ARG A 98 -3.08 -0.67 -13.26
N HIS A 99 -2.99 -0.81 -11.94
CA HIS A 99 -1.77 -1.14 -11.19
C HIS A 99 -1.95 -2.30 -10.21
#